data_AF-A0A0R0LQG3-F1
#
_entry.id   AF-A0A0R0LQG3-F1
#
_cell.length_a   1.000
_cell.length_b   1.000
_cell.length_c   1.000
_cell.angle_alpha   90.00
_cell.angle_beta   90.00
_cell.angle_gamma   90.00
#
_symmetry.space_group_name_H-M   'P 1'
#
loop_
_entity.id
_entity.type
_entity.pdbx_description
1 polymer ?
#
loop_
_entity_poly.entity_id
_entity_poly.type
_entity_poly.pdbx_seq_one_letter_code
_entity_poly.pdbx_strand_id
1 'polypeptide(L)' 'LLSDNASYYKSKKFSQFLKNLNIEQKFSSVFNPTGNSLSERINSDILLVFKIYKGWNLGIIKLIIETKSTDCIIHI' A
#
# COMPACT_ATOMS: atom_id res chain seq x y z
N LEU A 1 1.78 -11.78 0.20
CA LEU A 1 1.80 -10.41 -0.35
C LEU A 1 0.93 -10.36 -1.59
N LEU A 2 -0.08 -9.48 -1.61
CA LEU A 2 -0.89 -9.19 -2.79
C LEU A 2 -0.38 -7.92 -3.45
N SER A 3 -0.12 -7.95 -4.77
CA SER A 3 0.32 -6.77 -5.53
C SER A 3 -0.32 -6.72 -6.91
N ASP A 4 -0.20 -5.58 -7.58
CA ASP A 4 -0.49 -5.46 -9.00
C ASP A 4 0.55 -6.21 -9.86
N ASN A 5 0.34 -6.16 -11.17
CA ASN A 5 1.16 -6.83 -12.17
C ASN A 5 2.41 -6.06 -12.60
N ALA A 6 2.84 -5.04 -11.85
CA ALA A 6 3.99 -4.23 -12.24
C ALA A 6 5.28 -5.04 -12.32
N SER A 7 6.17 -4.63 -13.23
CA SER A 7 7.38 -5.38 -13.60
C SER A 7 8.34 -5.60 -12.42
N TYR A 8 8.41 -4.67 -11.48
CA TYR A 8 9.27 -4.77 -10.30
C TYR A 8 8.80 -5.83 -9.30
N TYR A 9 7.48 -6.02 -9.15
CA TYR A 9 6.92 -7.13 -8.35
C TYR A 9 7.09 -8.50 -9.02
N LYS A 10 7.29 -8.54 -10.34
CA LYS A 10 7.56 -9.78 -11.10
C LYS A 10 9.04 -10.14 -11.19
N SER A 11 9.93 -9.32 -10.64
CA SER A 11 11.37 -9.57 -10.72
C SER A 11 11.75 -10.85 -9.97
N LYS A 12 12.64 -11.67 -10.56
CA LYS A 12 13.12 -12.91 -9.94
C LYS A 12 13.73 -12.66 -8.56
N LYS A 13 14.44 -11.54 -8.39
CA LYS A 13 15.03 -11.12 -7.12
C LYS A 13 13.96 -10.94 -6.04
N PHE A 14 12.83 -10.33 -6.38
CA PHE A 14 11.74 -10.11 -5.44
C PHE A 14 10.99 -11.40 -5.07
N SER A 15 10.69 -12.25 -6.07
CA SER A 15 10.07 -13.55 -5.79
C SER A 15 10.98 -14.46 -4.95
N GLN A 16 12.29 -14.44 -5.19
CA GLN A 16 13.26 -15.17 -4.37
C GLN A 16 13.29 -14.65 -2.92
N PHE A 17 13.26 -13.33 -2.75
CA PHE A 17 13.21 -12.70 -1.43
C PHE A 17 11.97 -13.11 -0.63
N LEU A 18 10.78 -13.07 -1.25
CA LEU A 18 9.54 -13.51 -0.61
C LEU A 18 9.56 -15.00 -0.28
N LYS A 19 10.10 -15.83 -1.18
CA LYS A 19 10.25 -17.27 -0.94
C LYS A 19 11.15 -17.56 0.27
N ASN A 20 12.26 -16.83 0.41
CA ASN A 20 13.16 -16.98 1.57
C ASN A 20 12.48 -16.60 2.90
N LEU A 21 11.49 -15.71 2.86
CA LEU A 21 10.69 -15.31 4.01
C LEU A 21 9.43 -16.18 4.22
N ASN A 22 9.24 -17.23 3.41
CA ASN A 22 8.02 -18.04 3.38
C ASN A 22 6.74 -17.22 3.16
N ILE A 23 6.83 -16.13 2.40
CA ILE A 23 5.68 -15.28 2.05
C ILE A 23 5.16 -15.69 0.68
N GLU A 24 3.89 -16.12 0.63
CA GLU A 24 3.20 -16.41 -0.63
C GLU A 24 2.96 -15.12 -1.43
N GLN A 25 3.38 -15.10 -2.69
CA GLN A 25 3.15 -13.98 -3.60
C GLN A 25 1.87 -14.20 -4.40
N LYS A 26 0.94 -13.24 -4.33
CA LYS A 26 -0.32 -13.23 -5.09
C LYS A 26 -0.38 -11.97 -5.95
N PHE A 27 -0.93 -12.10 -7.15
CA PHE A 27 -1.13 -10.98 -8.06
C PHE A 27 -2.62 -10.76 -8.27
N SER A 28 -3.04 -9.49 -8.35
CA SER A 28 -4.40 -9.19 -8.81
C SER A 28 -4.61 -9.67 -10.24
N SER A 29 -5.85 -10.03 -10.58
CA SER A 29 -6.21 -10.37 -11.96
C SER A 29 -5.91 -9.21 -12.90
N VAL A 30 -5.46 -9.53 -14.11
CA VAL A 30 -5.15 -8.54 -15.13
C VAL A 30 -6.43 -7.76 -15.43
N PHE A 31 -6.36 -6.42 -15.39
CA PHE A 31 -7.49 -5.49 -15.58
C PHE A 31 -8.57 -5.51 -14.47
N ASN A 32 -8.26 -6.02 -13.27
CA ASN A 32 -9.16 -5.94 -12.11
C ASN A 32 -8.60 -5.01 -11.02
N PRO A 33 -8.87 -3.70 -11.07
CA PRO A 33 -8.41 -2.75 -10.05
C PRO A 33 -8.99 -3.08 -8.66
N THR A 34 -10.16 -3.71 -8.61
CA THR A 34 -10.83 -4.08 -7.35
C THR A 34 -10.00 -5.07 -6.52
N GLY A 35 -9.13 -5.86 -7.16
CA GLY A 35 -8.21 -6.77 -6.48
C GLY A 35 -7.15 -6.08 -5.62
N ASN A 36 -6.92 -4.78 -5.80
CA ASN A 36 -6.02 -3.96 -4.97
C ASN A 36 -6.73 -2.74 -4.36
N SER A 37 -8.07 -2.80 -4.26
CA SER A 37 -8.93 -1.68 -3.87
C SER A 37 -8.63 -1.10 -2.49
N LEU A 38 -8.18 -1.93 -1.54
CA LEU A 38 -7.77 -1.46 -0.21
C LEU A 38 -6.54 -0.53 -0.29
N SER A 39 -5.51 -0.94 -1.03
CA SER A 39 -4.32 -0.11 -1.23
C SER A 39 -4.65 1.16 -2.00
N GLU A 40 -5.53 1.08 -3.01
CA GLU A 40 -5.99 2.25 -3.77
C GLU A 40 -6.75 3.25 -2.88
N ARG A 41 -7.60 2.76 -1.97
CA ARG A 41 -8.30 3.59 -1.00
C ARG A 41 -7.33 4.29 -0.05
N ILE A 42 -6.37 3.57 0.52
CA ILE A 42 -5.34 4.15 1.38
C ILE A 42 -4.53 5.21 0.63
N ASN A 43 -4.18 4.95 -0.63
CA ASN A 43 -3.48 5.95 -1.46
C ASN A 43 -4.31 7.22 -1.65
N SER A 44 -5.63 7.08 -1.86
CA SER A 44 -6.56 8.22 -1.96
C SER A 44 -6.59 9.03 -0.66
N ASP A 45 -6.66 8.36 0.50
CA ASP A 45 -6.69 9.01 1.81
C ASP A 45 -5.37 9.76 2.10
N ILE A 46 -4.22 9.14 1.79
CA ILE A 46 -2.91 9.78 1.90
C ILE A 46 -2.84 11.04 1.02
N LEU A 47 -3.28 10.95 -0.23
CA LEU A 47 -3.31 12.11 -1.14
C LEU A 47 -4.23 13.22 -0.61
N LEU A 48 -5.37 12.87 -0.01
CA LEU A 48 -6.27 13.83 0.61
C LEU A 48 -5.60 14.55 1.79
N VAL A 49 -4.91 13.82 2.67
CA VAL A 49 -4.14 14.41 3.77
C VAL A 49 -3.09 15.37 3.23
N PHE A 50 -2.32 15.00 2.21
CA PHE A 50 -1.32 15.89 1.61
C PHE A 50 -1.94 17.15 0.99
N LYS A 51 -3.15 17.07 0.43
CA LYS A 51 -3.87 18.24 -0.10
C LYS A 51 -4.34 19.16 1.01
N ILE A 52 -4.87 18.62 2.11
CA ILE A 52 -5.38 19.40 3.25
C ILE A 52 -4.23 20.12 3.97
N TYR A 53 -3.14 19.41 4.26
CA TYR A 53 -2.01 19.94 5.01
C TYR A 53 -0.87 20.41 4.10
N LYS A 54 -1.21 20.90 2.89
CA LYS A 54 -0.22 21.35 1.92
C LYS A 54 0.68 22.44 2.52
N GLY A 55 2.00 22.24 2.43
CA GLY A 55 2.99 23.17 2.98
C GLY A 55 3.32 22.98 4.47
N TRP A 56 2.69 22.01 5.14
CA TRP A 56 3.04 21.64 6.50
C TRP A 56 4.30 20.78 6.55
N ASN A 57 4.92 20.71 7.72
CA ASN A 57 6.06 19.84 7.96
C ASN A 57 5.69 18.37 7.76
N LEU A 58 6.48 17.65 6.95
CA LEU A 58 6.25 16.24 6.63
C LEU A 58 6.23 15.32 7.85
N GLY A 59 6.95 15.66 8.92
CA GLY A 59 6.94 14.90 10.18
C GLY A 59 5.59 14.93 10.89
N ILE A 60 4.90 16.08 10.86
CA ILE A 60 3.54 16.21 11.41
C ILE A 60 2.54 15.45 10.53
N ILE A 61 2.66 15.59 9.21
CA ILE A 61 1.80 14.87 8.25
C ILE A 61 1.96 13.35 8.44
N LYS A 62 3.20 12.87 8.61
CA LYS A 62 3.49 11.46 8.89
C LYS A 62 2.76 10.97 10.15
N LEU A 63 2.86 11.71 11.26
CA LEU A 63 2.16 11.36 12.51
C LEU A 63 0.65 11.23 12.30
N ILE A 64 0.04 12.15 11.55
CA ILE A 64 -1.40 12.15 11.25
C ILE A 64 -1.78 10.91 10.44
N ILE A 65 -0.99 10.55 9.43
CA ILE A 65 -1.24 9.36 8.59
C ILE A 65 -1.11 8.09 9.44
N GLU A 66 -0.04 7.95 10.23
CA GLU A 66 0.22 6.76 11.07
C GLU A 66 -0.88 6.56 12.13
N THR A 67 -1.38 7.64 12.71
CA THR A 67 -2.49 7.59 13.68
C THR A 67 -3.81 7.18 13.03
N LYS A 68 -4.09 7.64 11.80
CA LYS A 68 -5.31 7.25 11.07
C LYS A 68 -5.26 5.84 10.47
N SER A 69 -4.07 5.38 10.06
CA SER A 69 -3.91 4.04 9.50
C SER A 69 -4.03 2.93 10.53
N THR A 70 -3.75 3.21 11.81
CA THR A 70 -3.91 2.23 12.91
C THR A 70 -5.39 1.94 13.22
N ASP A 71 -6.27 2.94 13.11
CA ASP A 71 -7.72 2.74 13.28
C ASP A 71 -8.35 1.85 12.20
N CYS A 72 -7.81 1.85 10.97
CA CYS A 72 -8.31 1.00 9.88
C CYS A 72 -7.86 -0.48 9.99
N ILE A 73 -6.81 -0.78 10.75
CA ILE A 73 -6.30 -2.17 10.90
C ILE A 73 -7.01 -2.91 12.03
N ILE A 74 -7.53 -2.21 13.05
CA ILE A 74 -8.19 -2.82 14.22
C ILE A 74 -9.62 -3.32 13.89
N HIS A 75 -10.20 -2.91 12.76
CA HIS A 75 -11.56 -3.28 12.36
C HIS A 75 -11.65 -4.35 11.25
N ILE A 76 -10.56 -5.06 10.95
CA ILE A 76 -10.52 -6.24 10.06
C ILE A 76 -10.12 -7.46 10.87
#